data_AF-A0A7J8CJ41-F1
#
_entry.id   AF-A0A7J8CJ41-F1
#
_cell.length_a   1.000
_cell.length_b   1.000
_cell.length_c   1.000
_cell.angle_alpha   90.00
_cell.angle_beta   90.00
_cell.angle_gamma   90.00
#
_symmetry.space_group_name_H-M   'P 1'
#
loop_
_entity.id
_entity.type
_entity.pdbx_description
1 polymer ?
#
loop_
_entity_poly.entity_id
_entity_poly.type
_entity_poly.pdbx_seq_one_letter_code
_entity_poly.pdbx_strand_id
1 'polypeptide(L)'
;MYLNAPVLALPVAKRQPPAPGLRSFHPLASSPPCDFHLLNLRMLQAEDDTLPSAEVALILHRKGFDCGLEAKNLGFNCTTSQGKVALGSLFHGLDVGFLQPTSLTLLYPLASPSNSTDIYLEPMEVATFRLRLG
;
A
#
# COMPACT_ATOMS: atom_id res chain seq x y z
N MET A 1 -14.46 -13.67 0.29
CA MET A 1 -15.05 -13.15 1.54
C MET A 1 -14.03 -12.19 2.16
N TYR A 2 -14.29 -10.88 2.17
CA TYR A 2 -13.38 -9.87 2.70
C TYR A 2 -13.70 -9.59 4.18
N LEU A 3 -13.44 -10.56 5.05
CA LEU A 3 -13.85 -10.49 6.46
C LEU A 3 -13.06 -9.45 7.27
N ASN A 4 -11.78 -9.28 6.97
CA ASN A 4 -10.87 -8.43 7.76
C ASN A 4 -10.79 -6.99 7.24
N ALA A 5 -11.22 -6.75 6.00
CA ALA A 5 -11.22 -5.44 5.36
C ALA A 5 -12.56 -5.21 4.65
N PRO A 6 -13.65 -4.98 5.41
CA PRO A 6 -14.98 -4.78 4.84
C PRO A 6 -15.07 -3.44 4.11
N VAL A 7 -16.04 -3.34 3.18
CA VAL A 7 -16.37 -2.08 2.53
C VAL A 7 -16.99 -1.13 3.56
N LEU A 8 -16.41 0.06 3.70
CA LEU A 8 -16.94 1.12 4.56
C LEU A 8 -17.90 1.99 3.74
N ALA A 9 -19.16 2.08 4.17
CA ALA A 9 -20.16 2.96 3.56
C ALA A 9 -20.18 4.31 4.30
N LEU A 10 -19.95 5.40 3.57
CA LEU A 10 -20.06 6.76 4.11
C LEU A 10 -21.34 7.42 3.59
N PRO A 11 -22.27 7.85 4.47
CA PRO A 11 -23.44 8.59 4.04
C PRO A 11 -23.04 10.00 3.60
N VAL A 12 -23.53 10.41 2.44
CA VAL A 12 -23.32 11.76 1.92
C VAL A 12 -24.59 12.58 2.18
N ALA A 13 -24.44 13.70 2.89
CA ALA A 13 -25.54 14.65 3.06
C ALA A 13 -25.95 15.23 1.70
N LYS A 14 -27.25 15.29 1.42
CA LYS A 14 -27.78 16.00 0.25
C LYS A 14 -27.45 17.50 0.40
N ARG A 15 -26.42 17.96 -0.31
CA ARG A 15 -25.99 19.37 -0.29
C ARG A 15 -27.01 20.25 -1.02
N GLN A 16 -27.30 21.40 -0.43
CA GLN A 16 -27.88 22.54 -1.13
C GLN A 16 -26.75 23.27 -1.88
N PRO A 17 -26.93 23.71 -3.14
CA PRO A 17 -25.93 24.48 -3.88
C PRO A 17 -25.49 25.73 -3.08
N PRO A 18 -24.20 26.16 -3.14
CA PRO A 18 -23.25 25.98 -4.25
C PRO A 18 -22.01 25.11 -3.94
N ALA A 19 -22.03 24.24 -2.92
CA ALA A 19 -20.83 23.48 -2.56
C ALA A 19 -20.44 22.42 -3.61
N PRO A 20 -19.14 22.27 -3.96
CA PRO A 20 -18.69 21.31 -4.96
C PRO A 20 -19.05 19.87 -4.56
N GLY A 21 -19.49 19.07 -5.52
CA GLY A 21 -19.86 17.67 -5.31
C GLY A 21 -18.66 16.79 -4.92
N LEU A 22 -18.92 15.76 -4.11
CA LEU A 22 -17.92 14.72 -3.83
C LEU A 22 -17.60 13.98 -5.13
N ARG A 23 -16.31 13.80 -5.42
CA ARG A 23 -15.83 13.04 -6.58
C ARG A 23 -15.37 11.66 -6.12
N SER A 24 -15.50 10.66 -6.99
CA SER A 24 -14.91 9.34 -6.72
C SER A 24 -13.40 9.46 -6.61
N PHE A 25 -12.83 8.92 -5.53
CA PHE A 25 -11.40 8.93 -5.27
C PHE A 25 -10.81 7.56 -5.66
N HIS A 26 -9.82 7.59 -6.56
CA HIS A 26 -9.11 6.41 -7.05
C HIS A 26 -7.62 6.54 -6.70
N PRO A 27 -7.19 6.13 -5.50
CA PRO A 27 -5.83 6.36 -5.00
C PRO A 27 -4.76 5.52 -5.68
N LEU A 28 -5.13 4.45 -6.37
CA LEU A 28 -4.20 3.51 -6.99
C LEU A 28 -4.16 3.74 -8.50
N ALA A 29 -2.96 3.80 -9.08
CA ALA A 29 -2.79 3.94 -10.52
C ALA A 29 -3.06 2.62 -11.26
N SER A 30 -2.94 1.48 -10.57
CA SER A 30 -3.25 0.15 -11.09
C SER A 30 -3.76 -0.77 -9.97
N SER A 31 -4.42 -1.87 -10.34
CA SER A 31 -4.84 -2.88 -9.36
C SER A 31 -3.61 -3.62 -8.82
N PRO A 32 -3.44 -3.75 -7.49
CA PRO A 32 -2.31 -4.47 -6.93
C PRO A 32 -2.44 -5.98 -7.20
N PRO A 33 -1.32 -6.74 -7.20
CA PRO A 33 -1.37 -8.18 -7.37
C PRO A 33 -2.24 -8.85 -6.29
N CYS A 34 -2.94 -9.92 -6.64
CA CYS A 34 -3.90 -10.57 -5.72
C CYS A 34 -3.28 -11.12 -4.44
N ASP A 35 -1.98 -11.38 -4.47
CA ASP A 35 -1.21 -11.96 -3.40
C ASP A 35 -0.55 -10.91 -2.51
N PHE A 36 -0.75 -9.62 -2.77
CA PHE A 36 -0.24 -8.54 -1.94
C PHE A 36 -1.35 -7.90 -1.12
N HIS A 37 -1.08 -7.70 0.17
CA HIS A 37 -1.98 -7.01 1.08
C HIS A 37 -1.25 -5.86 1.77
N LEU A 38 -1.86 -4.68 1.68
CA LEU A 38 -1.41 -3.49 2.39
C LEU A 38 -1.95 -3.55 3.82
N LEU A 39 -1.11 -3.97 4.76
CA LEU A 39 -1.48 -4.15 6.16
C LEU A 39 -1.51 -2.82 6.90
N ASN A 40 -0.66 -1.88 6.52
CA ASN A 40 -0.60 -0.56 7.14
C ASN A 40 -0.05 0.46 6.16
N LEU A 41 -0.69 1.63 6.10
CA LEU A 41 -0.19 2.81 5.41
C LEU A 41 -0.53 4.00 6.30
N ARG A 42 0.47 4.58 6.96
CA ARG A 42 0.28 5.71 7.88
C ARG A 42 1.39 6.73 7.73
N MET A 43 1.06 8.01 7.90
CA MET A 43 2.08 9.05 8.02
C MET A 43 2.90 8.83 9.31
N LEU A 44 4.20 9.09 9.23
CA LEU A 44 5.05 9.19 10.40
C LEU A 44 4.86 10.57 11.06
N GLN A 45 5.32 10.72 12.29
CA GLN A 45 5.26 12.01 12.97
C GLN A 45 6.18 13.01 12.27
N ALA A 46 5.69 14.23 12.04
CA ALA A 46 6.51 15.31 11.52
C ALA A 46 7.39 15.89 12.64
N GLU A 47 8.52 16.50 12.27
CA GLU A 47 9.32 17.26 13.24
C GLU A 47 8.65 18.58 13.64
N ASP A 48 7.77 19.10 12.78
CA ASP A 48 6.96 20.29 13.03
C ASP A 48 5.48 19.88 13.14
N ASP A 49 4.86 20.16 14.29
CA ASP A 49 3.46 19.81 14.58
C ASP A 49 2.44 20.55 13.68
N THR A 50 2.89 21.54 12.90
CA THR A 50 2.01 22.34 12.04
C THR A 50 1.75 21.72 10.66
N LEU A 51 2.57 20.76 10.21
CA LEU A 51 2.50 20.18 8.88
C LEU A 51 2.48 18.63 8.93
N PRO A 52 1.77 17.96 8.00
CA PRO A 52 1.85 16.52 7.89
C PRO A 52 3.26 16.10 7.45
N SER A 53 3.74 14.96 7.97
CA SER A 53 5.04 14.42 7.57
C SER A 53 5.03 14.04 6.10
N ALA A 54 6.16 14.28 5.42
CA ALA A 54 6.41 13.74 4.09
C ALA A 54 6.76 12.24 4.13
N GLU A 55 6.94 11.67 5.32
CA GLU A 55 7.32 10.28 5.48
C GLU A 55 6.15 9.39 5.87
N VAL A 56 6.14 8.19 5.30
CA VAL A 56 5.07 7.21 5.44
C VAL A 56 5.66 5.88 5.86
N ALA A 57 4.98 5.24 6.80
CA ALA A 57 5.17 3.85 7.14
C ALA A 57 4.25 2.98 6.29
N LEU A 58 4.85 2.05 5.56
CA LEU A 58 4.13 1.07 4.74
C LEU A 58 4.50 -0.34 5.21
N ILE A 59 3.49 -1.14 5.53
CA ILE A 59 3.64 -2.57 5.83
C ILE A 59 2.91 -3.36 4.76
N LEU A 60 3.66 -4.19 4.04
CA LEU A 60 3.16 -5.07 3.00
C LEU A 60 3.32 -6.52 3.42
N HIS A 61 2.35 -7.35 3.05
CA HIS A 61 2.43 -8.79 3.22
C HIS A 61 2.12 -9.46 1.90
N ARG A 62 3.01 -10.37 1.47
CA ARG A 62 2.72 -11.26 0.34
C ARG A 62 2.13 -12.56 0.88
N LYS A 63 0.89 -12.85 0.52
CA LYS A 63 0.24 -14.12 0.85
C LYS A 63 0.85 -15.25 0.03
N GLY A 64 1.30 -16.30 0.72
CA GLY A 64 1.66 -17.57 0.09
C GLY A 64 0.45 -18.44 -0.22
N PHE A 65 0.55 -19.25 -1.25
CA PHE A 65 -0.43 -20.29 -1.59
C PHE A 65 0.25 -21.65 -1.50
N ASP A 66 -0.49 -22.65 -1.02
CA ASP A 66 0.01 -24.02 -0.96
C ASP A 66 0.12 -24.59 -2.38
N CYS A 67 1.30 -25.10 -2.74
CA CYS A 67 1.56 -25.74 -4.03
C CYS A 67 0.73 -27.01 -4.25
N GLY A 68 0.29 -27.69 -3.17
CA GLY A 68 -0.60 -28.84 -3.25
C GLY A 68 -2.02 -28.48 -3.68
N LEU A 69 -2.38 -27.21 -3.57
CA LEU A 69 -3.58 -26.64 -4.15
C LEU A 69 -3.22 -26.12 -5.55
N GLU A 70 -3.05 -27.03 -6.53
CA GLU A 70 -2.81 -26.67 -7.94
C GLU A 70 -4.01 -25.88 -8.48
N ALA A 71 -3.99 -24.58 -8.21
CA ALA A 71 -5.04 -23.69 -8.53
C ALA A 71 -4.79 -23.15 -9.94
N LYS A 72 -5.01 -24.03 -10.93
CA LYS A 72 -5.16 -23.63 -12.35
C LYS A 72 -6.13 -22.44 -12.50
N ASN A 73 -7.02 -22.25 -11.54
CA ASN A 73 -7.79 -21.04 -11.32
C ASN A 73 -7.94 -20.81 -9.80
N LEU A 74 -7.10 -19.98 -9.18
CA LEU A 74 -7.27 -19.56 -7.76
C LEU A 74 -8.62 -18.82 -7.49
N GLY A 75 -9.53 -18.78 -8.46
CA GLY A 75 -10.79 -18.03 -8.39
C GLY A 75 -10.58 -16.52 -8.38
N PHE A 76 -9.34 -16.05 -8.56
CA PHE A 76 -9.01 -14.64 -8.66
C PHE A 76 -9.04 -14.22 -10.12
N ASN A 77 -9.87 -13.24 -10.46
CA ASN A 77 -9.84 -12.56 -11.76
C ASN A 77 -8.65 -11.58 -11.87
N CYS A 78 -7.57 -11.82 -11.15
CA CYS A 78 -6.38 -10.97 -11.14
C CYS A 78 -5.11 -11.85 -11.21
N THR A 79 -4.01 -11.24 -11.60
CA THR A 79 -2.71 -11.91 -11.75
C THR A 79 -1.85 -11.72 -10.50
N THR A 80 -0.96 -12.67 -10.23
CA THR A 80 0.16 -12.49 -9.30
C THR A 80 1.35 -11.91 -10.05
N SER A 81 2.22 -11.20 -9.35
CA SER A 81 3.43 -10.60 -9.94
C SER A 81 4.71 -11.38 -9.62
N GLN A 82 4.57 -12.64 -9.17
CA GLN A 82 5.67 -13.46 -8.68
C GLN A 82 6.52 -12.74 -7.62
N GLY A 83 5.87 -11.96 -6.75
CA GLY A 83 6.54 -11.25 -5.67
C GLY A 83 7.06 -9.86 -6.01
N LYS A 84 7.00 -9.41 -7.27
CA LYS A 84 7.51 -8.09 -7.67
C LYS A 84 6.44 -7.01 -7.57
N VAL A 85 6.75 -5.87 -6.96
CA VAL A 85 5.84 -4.71 -6.90
C VAL A 85 6.61 -3.42 -7.09
N ALA A 86 6.15 -2.58 -8.01
CA ALA A 86 6.68 -1.24 -8.24
C ALA A 86 5.92 -0.22 -7.38
N LEU A 87 6.47 0.15 -6.22
CA LEU A 87 5.78 1.05 -5.28
C LEU A 87 5.67 2.48 -5.80
N GLY A 88 6.67 2.95 -6.56
CA GLY A 88 6.69 4.31 -7.09
C GLY A 88 5.55 4.61 -8.06
N SER A 89 4.99 3.59 -8.71
CA SER A 89 3.85 3.71 -9.62
C SER A 89 2.55 3.12 -9.06
N LEU A 90 2.51 2.74 -7.77
CA LEU A 90 1.33 2.11 -7.18
C LEU A 90 0.21 3.13 -6.95
N PHE A 91 0.57 4.33 -6.48
CA PHE A 91 -0.37 5.37 -6.08
C PHE A 91 -0.55 6.42 -7.19
N HIS A 92 -1.77 6.87 -7.40
CA HIS A 92 -2.07 7.94 -8.34
C HIS A 92 -1.82 9.31 -7.70
N GLY A 93 -0.89 10.09 -8.27
CA GLY A 93 -0.60 11.44 -7.80
C GLY A 93 0.21 11.50 -6.51
N LEU A 94 0.94 10.43 -6.17
CA LEU A 94 1.91 10.40 -5.09
C LEU A 94 3.24 9.90 -5.65
N ASP A 95 4.23 10.78 -5.66
CA ASP A 95 5.60 10.46 -6.06
C ASP A 95 6.38 9.94 -4.85
N VAL A 96 7.05 8.79 -5.02
CA VAL A 96 7.86 8.15 -3.97
C VAL A 96 9.32 8.51 -4.22
N GLY A 97 9.86 9.43 -3.42
CA GLY A 97 11.23 9.93 -3.54
C GLY A 97 12.29 8.93 -3.09
N PHE A 98 12.08 8.26 -1.96
CA PHE A 98 12.94 7.14 -1.53
C PHE A 98 12.15 6.06 -0.80
N LEU A 99 12.75 4.87 -0.77
CA LEU A 99 12.28 3.71 -0.02
C LEU A 99 13.41 3.18 0.87
N GLN A 100 13.10 2.96 2.15
CA GLN A 100 14.03 2.41 3.13
C GLN A 100 13.38 1.22 3.86
N PRO A 101 13.92 -0.01 3.73
CA PRO A 101 13.47 -1.15 4.52
C PRO A 101 13.76 -0.94 6.01
N THR A 102 12.80 -1.32 6.87
CA THR A 102 12.91 -1.20 8.33
C THR A 102 12.44 -2.46 9.04
N SER A 103 12.70 -2.54 10.35
CA SER A 103 12.03 -3.51 11.21
C SER A 103 10.51 -3.36 11.16
N LEU A 104 9.79 -4.40 11.60
CA LEU A 104 8.32 -4.39 11.64
C LEU A 104 7.72 -3.19 12.40
N THR A 105 8.46 -2.69 13.40
CA THR A 105 8.06 -1.56 14.24
C THR A 105 8.55 -0.20 13.72
N LEU A 106 9.27 -0.15 12.60
CA LEU A 106 9.91 1.05 12.03
C LEU A 106 10.99 1.70 12.90
N LEU A 107 11.40 1.07 14.00
CA LEU A 107 12.40 1.62 14.91
C LEU A 107 13.83 1.48 14.39
N TYR A 108 14.08 0.48 13.55
CA TYR A 108 15.43 0.16 13.08
C TYR A 108 15.48 0.08 11.55
N PRO A 109 16.31 0.89 10.88
CA PRO A 109 16.54 0.75 9.45
C PRO A 109 17.35 -0.54 9.17
N LEU A 110 16.94 -1.30 8.17
CA LEU A 110 17.62 -2.54 7.75
C LEU A 110 18.60 -2.30 6.58
N ALA A 111 18.41 -1.20 5.85
CA ALA A 111 19.31 -0.77 4.78
C ALA A 111 19.30 0.76 4.66
N SER A 112 20.25 1.30 3.89
CA SER A 112 20.23 2.71 3.49
C SER A 112 19.03 3.01 2.57
N PRO A 113 18.50 4.25 2.58
CA PRO A 113 17.48 4.67 1.63
C PRO A 113 17.91 4.45 0.18
N SER A 114 16.99 3.95 -0.64
CA SER A 114 17.18 3.71 -2.07
C SER A 114 16.18 4.52 -2.88
N ASN A 115 16.61 5.01 -4.04
CA ASN A 115 15.73 5.62 -5.03
C ASN A 115 14.98 4.56 -5.87
N SER A 116 15.41 3.29 -5.80
CA SER A 116 14.67 2.18 -6.39
C SER A 116 13.43 1.91 -5.55
N THR A 117 12.26 1.98 -6.17
CA THR A 117 10.97 1.74 -5.52
C THR A 117 10.38 0.36 -5.88
N ASP A 118 11.10 -0.42 -6.68
CA ASP A 118 10.77 -1.81 -6.94
C ASP A 118 11.20 -2.69 -5.77
N ILE A 119 10.25 -3.48 -5.27
CA ILE A 119 10.50 -4.46 -4.22
C ILE A 119 10.18 -5.86 -4.70
N TYR A 120 10.78 -6.83 -4.03
CA TYR A 120 10.47 -8.23 -4.16
C TYR A 120 10.20 -8.82 -2.78
N LEU A 121 9.11 -9.56 -2.62
CA LEU A 121 8.76 -10.28 -1.38
C LEU A 121 8.57 -11.77 -1.65
N GLU A 122 9.07 -12.61 -0.75
CA GLU A 122 8.84 -14.05 -0.74
C GLU A 122 7.41 -14.39 -0.27
N PRO A 123 6.88 -15.57 -0.62
CA PRO A 123 5.58 -16.02 -0.12
C PRO A 123 5.55 -16.05 1.42
N MET A 124 4.47 -15.51 2.00
CA MET A 124 4.26 -15.33 3.45
C MET A 124 5.19 -14.30 4.13
N GLU A 125 5.96 -13.52 3.36
CA GLU A 125 6.80 -12.46 3.92
C GLU A 125 5.99 -11.21 4.28
N VAL A 126 6.26 -10.66 5.47
CA VAL A 126 5.80 -9.34 5.90
C VAL A 126 7.01 -8.40 5.92
N ALA A 127 6.96 -7.35 5.12
CA ALA A 127 8.02 -6.36 5.02
C ALA A 127 7.50 -4.96 5.33
N THR A 128 8.35 -4.17 5.98
CA THR A 128 8.04 -2.80 6.38
C THR A 128 9.01 -1.83 5.74
N PHE A 129 8.47 -0.74 5.22
CA PHE A 129 9.20 0.29 4.50
C PHE A 129 8.86 1.67 5.07
N ARG A 130 9.89 2.49 5.22
CA ARG A 130 9.78 3.94 5.36
C ARG A 130 9.89 4.54 3.96
N LEU A 131 8.85 5.25 3.54
CA LEU A 131 8.79 5.95 2.26
C LEU A 131 8.86 7.45 2.52
N ARG A 132 9.47 8.20 1.60
CA ARG A 132 9.29 9.65 1.53
C ARG A 132 8.49 10.00 0.29
N LEU A 133 7.39 10.68 0.49
CA LEU A 133 6.58 11.27 -0.56
C LEU A 133 7.20 12.62 -0.97
N GLY A 134 7.20 12.95 -2.25
CA GLY A 134 7.73 14.22 -2.74
C GLY A 134 7.61 14.40 -4.23
#